data_AF-F0G2R1-F1
#
_entry.id   AF-F0G2R1-F1
#
_cell.length_a   1.000
_cell.length_b   1.000
_cell.length_c   1.000
_cell.angle_alpha   90.00
_cell.angle_beta   90.00
_cell.angle_gamma   90.00
#
_symmetry.space_group_name_H-M   'P 1'
#
loop_
_entity.id
_entity.type
_entity.pdbx_description
1 polymer ?
#
loop_
_entity_poly.entity_id
_entity_poly.type
_entity_poly.pdbx_seq_one_letter_code
_entity_poly.pdbx_strand_id
1 'polypeptide(L)' 'MTGVLLSDRYLSPMTDADLDEVVAIEQAAYEFPWSRGNFEDSLRNGYFGVCLRHVTGAL' A
#
# COMPACT_ATOMS: atom_id res chain seq x y z
N MET A 1 19.39 15.82 16.75
CA MET A 1 18.38 14.89 17.28
C MET A 1 18.64 13.53 16.65
N THR A 2 19.17 12.61 17.43
CA THR A 2 19.60 11.29 16.98
C THR A 2 18.41 10.34 17.08
N GLY A 3 17.81 10.00 15.95
CA GLY A 3 16.84 8.92 15.83
C GLY A 3 17.52 7.72 15.21
N VAL A 4 17.46 6.57 15.89
CA VAL A 4 17.91 5.29 15.34
C VAL A 4 17.01 4.93 14.14
N LEU A 5 17.62 4.62 12.99
CA LEU A 5 16.94 4.06 11.82
C LEU A 5 16.49 2.63 12.18
N LEU A 6 15.26 2.47 12.66
CA LEU A 6 14.65 1.16 12.82
C LEU A 6 13.85 0.87 11.57
N SER A 7 14.53 0.20 10.64
CA SER A 7 14.02 -0.37 9.39
C SER A 7 13.79 0.64 8.28
N ASP A 8 14.29 0.31 7.10
CA ASP A 8 14.18 1.06 5.84
C ASP A 8 12.74 1.15 5.33
N ARG A 9 11.74 1.40 6.19
CA ARG A 9 10.31 1.34 5.91
C ARG A 9 9.55 2.53 6.50
N TYR A 10 8.52 3.02 5.82
CA TYR A 10 7.63 4.10 6.28
C TYR A 10 6.18 3.88 5.85
N LEU A 11 5.23 4.49 6.58
CA LEU A 11 3.81 4.48 6.20
C LEU A 11 3.46 5.73 5.40
N SER A 12 2.65 5.59 4.36
CA SER A 12 2.06 6.72 3.62
C SER A 12 0.60 6.44 3.26
N PRO A 13 -0.21 7.48 2.97
CA PRO A 13 -1.50 7.28 2.34
C PRO A 13 -1.36 6.46 1.05
N MET A 14 -2.32 5.59 0.79
CA MET A 14 -2.48 4.90 -0.48
C MET A 14 -3.14 5.85 -1.49
N THR A 15 -2.69 5.79 -2.74
CA THR A 15 -3.18 6.59 -3.86
C THR A 15 -3.46 5.70 -5.07
N ASP A 16 -4.12 6.24 -6.10
CA ASP A 16 -4.39 5.48 -7.33
C ASP A 16 -3.12 4.96 -8.02
N ALA A 17 -1.97 5.62 -7.82
CA ALA A 17 -0.68 5.21 -8.36
C ALA A 17 -0.14 3.92 -7.73
N ASP A 18 -0.67 3.53 -6.56
CA ASP A 18 -0.21 2.37 -5.81
C ASP A 18 -0.97 1.09 -6.15
N LEU A 19 -2.11 1.23 -6.84
CA LEU A 19 -3.07 0.14 -7.02
C LEU A 19 -2.45 -1.08 -7.71
N ASP A 20 -1.54 -0.87 -8.65
CA ASP A 20 -0.91 -1.97 -9.37
C ASP A 20 0.06 -2.76 -8.45
N GLU A 21 0.82 -2.08 -7.59
CA GLU A 21 1.69 -2.73 -6.60
C GLU A 21 0.88 -3.38 -5.46
N VAL A 22 -0.16 -2.70 -4.96
CA VAL A 22 -1.05 -3.24 -3.91
C VAL A 22 -1.73 -4.53 -4.38
N VAL A 23 -2.23 -4.55 -5.61
CA VAL A 23 -2.87 -5.75 -6.17
C VAL A 23 -1.86 -6.88 -6.33
N ALA A 24 -0.62 -6.60 -6.75
CA ALA A 24 0.41 -7.63 -6.83
C ALA A 24 0.69 -8.27 -5.45
N ILE A 25 0.73 -7.47 -4.39
CA ILE A 25 0.88 -7.94 -3.01
C ILE A 25 -0.33 -8.75 -2.56
N GLU A 26 -1.54 -8.25 -2.80
CA GLU A 26 -2.80 -8.90 -2.42
C GLU A 26 -2.91 -10.30 -3.04
N GLN A 27 -2.59 -10.44 -4.32
CA GLN A 27 -2.58 -11.72 -5.05
C GLN A 27 -1.58 -12.73 -4.47
N ALA A 28 -0.47 -12.25 -3.90
CA ALA A 28 0.52 -13.11 -3.26
C ALA A 28 0.15 -13.46 -1.81
N ALA A 29 -0.57 -12.57 -1.12
CA ALA A 29 -0.87 -12.70 0.31
C ALA A 29 -2.12 -13.55 0.60
N TYR A 30 -3.12 -13.55 -0.29
CA TYR A 30 -4.42 -14.15 -0.04
C TYR A 30 -4.86 -15.13 -1.13
N GLU A 31 -5.49 -16.23 -0.73
CA GLU A 31 -6.08 -17.24 -1.64
C GLU A 31 -7.30 -16.70 -2.42
N PHE A 32 -8.02 -15.74 -1.84
CA PHE A 32 -9.17 -15.07 -2.44
C PHE A 32 -8.93 -13.55 -2.43
N PRO A 33 -8.04 -13.06 -3.29
CA PRO A 33 -7.54 -11.69 -3.23
C PRO A 33 -8.61 -10.67 -3.65
N TRP A 34 -8.56 -9.50 -3.03
CA TRP A 34 -9.27 -8.35 -3.56
C TRP A 34 -8.79 -7.99 -4.98
N SER A 35 -9.73 -7.54 -5.81
CA SER A 35 -9.42 -7.06 -7.16
C SER A 35 -8.96 -5.61 -7.12
N ARG A 36 -8.29 -5.15 -8.19
CA ARG A 36 -7.94 -3.73 -8.37
C ARG A 36 -9.13 -2.79 -8.18
N GLY A 37 -10.31 -3.18 -8.69
CA GLY A 37 -11.54 -2.41 -8.57
C GLY A 37 -11.98 -2.24 -7.12
N ASN A 38 -11.76 -3.22 -6.24
CA ASN A 38 -12.14 -3.08 -4.82
C ASN A 38 -11.33 -1.98 -4.12
N PHE A 39 -10.03 -1.88 -4.41
CA PHE A 39 -9.17 -0.83 -3.87
C PHE A 39 -9.49 0.54 -4.49
N GLU A 40 -9.65 0.61 -5.81
CA GLU A 40 -10.00 1.84 -6.51
C GLU A 40 -11.35 2.41 -6.03
N ASP A 41 -12.37 1.56 -5.92
CA ASP A 41 -13.68 1.96 -5.40
C ASP A 41 -13.59 2.43 -3.95
N SER A 42 -12.74 1.80 -3.13
CA SER A 42 -12.52 2.24 -1.76
C SER A 42 -11.94 3.66 -1.71
N LEU A 43 -10.89 3.95 -2.50
CA LEU A 43 -10.31 5.29 -2.58
C LEU A 43 -11.31 6.33 -3.10
N ARG A 44 -12.05 6.00 -4.17
CA ARG A 44 -13.06 6.88 -4.77
C ARG A 44 -14.22 7.21 -3.84
N ASN A 45 -14.60 6.27 -2.97
CA ASN A 45 -15.64 6.47 -1.96
C ASN A 45 -15.11 7.11 -0.65
N GLY A 46 -13.86 7.57 -0.64
CA GLY A 46 -13.27 8.30 0.48
C GLY A 46 -12.84 7.41 1.65
N TYR A 47 -12.73 6.09 1.45
CA TYR A 47 -12.14 5.21 2.45
C TYR A 47 -10.63 5.46 2.54
N PHE A 48 -10.11 5.37 3.75
CA PHE A 48 -8.70 5.62 4.03
C PHE A 48 -7.88 4.34 3.84
N GLY A 49 -6.94 4.36 2.89
CA GLY A 49 -5.93 3.32 2.69
C GLY A 49 -4.54 3.80 3.10
N VAL A 50 -3.73 2.89 3.64
CA VAL A 50 -2.33 3.14 4.01
C VAL A 50 -1.45 2.06 3.43
N CYS A 51 -0.29 2.48 2.92
CA CYS A 51 0.77 1.63 2.40
C CYS A 51 1.96 1.64 3.34
N LEU A 52 2.56 0.48 3.60
CA LEU A 52 3.91 0.37 4.15
C LEU A 52 4.89 0.27 2.98
N ARG A 53 5.86 1.17 2.93
CA ARG A 53 6.84 1.29 1.84
C ARG A 53 8.24 1.11 2.34
N HIS A 54 9.12 0.59 1.50
CA HIS A 54 10.56 0.74 1.65
C HIS A 54 10.98 2.18 1.38
N VAL A 55 12.11 2.64 1.93
CA VAL A 55 12.67 3.98 1.68
C VAL A 55 12.95 4.27 0.20
N THR A 56 12.98 3.24 -0.65
CA THR A 56 13.06 3.40 -2.12
C THR A 56 11.72 3.71 -2.79
N GLY A 57 10.61 3.70 -2.03
CA GLY A 57 9.25 3.97 -2.51
C GLY A 57 8.41 2.73 -2.83
N ALA A 58 9.04 1.55 -2.95
CA ALA A 58 8.38 0.28 -3.24
C ALA A 58 7.53 -0.21 -2.07
N LEU A 59 6.38 -0.82 -2.34
CA LEU A 59 5.57 -1.52 -1.33
C LEU A 59 6.26 -2.80 -0.83
#